data_AF-A0A418SVQ8-F1
#
_entry.id   AF-A0A418SVQ8-F1
#
_cell.length_a   1.000
_cell.length_b   1.000
_cell.length_c   1.000
_cell.angle_alpha   90.00
_cell.angle_beta   90.00
_cell.angle_gamma   90.00
#
_symmetry.space_group_name_H-M   'P 1'
#
loop_
_entity.id
_entity.type
_entity.pdbx_description
1 polymer ?
#
loop_
_entity_poly.entity_id
_entity_poly.type
_entity_poly.pdbx_seq_one_letter_code
_entity_poly.pdbx_strand_id
1 'polypeptide(L)'
;MQIIACYSNKGGVGKTATAVNLAYAFAASGRRVLLCDLDPQGASGFYFRVKPSKKLTDARFFEDVERFTKAIRGSDYDNLDILPANMSFREFDVFLSRMKNGQSRLKKALKAVKSDYDLVLLDCPPNISMLSENVFHAADAVVVPVIPTTLSQRTFEQLLEFFGNSDLPEDKIHAFFSMVQGIKSLHGEIIATMTDAHPRRFTQATIPFASEIERMGLARAPVLATAPNSRAGKAYQALFEEIAGRANG
;
A
#
# COMPACT_ATOMS: atom_id res chain seq x y z
N MET A 1 6.88 9.48 12.76
CA MET A 1 6.63 8.30 11.92
C MET A 1 5.14 8.13 11.75
N GLN A 2 4.67 8.32 10.52
CA GLN A 2 3.32 8.03 10.06
C GLN A 2 3.31 6.65 9.39
N ILE A 3 2.18 5.92 9.42
CA ILE A 3 2.01 4.62 8.79
C ILE A 3 0.84 4.67 7.80
N ILE A 4 1.13 4.43 6.52
CA ILE A 4 0.13 4.34 5.46
C ILE A 4 0.09 2.89 4.94
N ALA A 5 -1.09 2.31 4.82
CA ALA A 5 -1.27 1.01 4.20
C ALA A 5 -1.93 1.15 2.81
N CYS A 6 -1.38 0.49 1.80
CA CYS A 6 -2.05 0.31 0.51
C CYS A 6 -2.78 -1.04 0.53
N TYR A 7 -4.11 -1.00 0.61
CA TYR A 7 -4.95 -2.18 0.80
C TYR A 7 -6.07 -2.27 -0.25
N SER A 8 -6.41 -3.49 -0.66
CA SER A 8 -7.64 -3.80 -1.39
C SER A 8 -7.88 -5.29 -1.33
N ASN A 9 -9.13 -5.69 -1.08
CA ASN A 9 -9.54 -7.10 -1.00
C ASN A 9 -9.72 -7.75 -2.40
N LYS A 10 -9.25 -7.08 -3.46
CA LYS A 10 -9.25 -7.57 -4.84
C LYS A 10 -7.83 -7.55 -5.40
N GLY A 11 -7.44 -8.66 -6.02
CA GLY A 11 -6.18 -8.77 -6.76
C GLY A 11 -6.18 -7.89 -8.02
N GLY A 12 -5.00 -7.38 -8.39
CA GLY A 12 -4.82 -6.69 -9.69
C GLY A 12 -5.44 -5.30 -9.81
N VAL A 13 -5.80 -4.63 -8.72
CA VAL A 13 -6.39 -3.27 -8.75
C VAL A 13 -5.35 -2.12 -8.78
N GLY A 14 -4.05 -2.42 -8.90
CA GLY A 14 -3.00 -1.40 -8.91
C GLY A 14 -2.44 -1.03 -7.52
N LYS A 15 -2.61 -1.91 -6.54
CA LYS A 15 -2.17 -1.72 -5.14
C LYS A 15 -0.66 -1.53 -4.99
N THR A 16 0.14 -2.49 -5.46
CA THR A 16 1.61 -2.39 -5.49
C THR A 16 2.07 -1.22 -6.35
N ALA A 17 1.46 -1.00 -7.52
CA ALA A 17 1.81 0.15 -8.37
C ALA A 17 1.61 1.47 -7.59
N THR A 18 0.55 1.56 -6.81
CA THR A 18 0.28 2.73 -5.95
C THR A 18 1.27 2.83 -4.80
N ALA A 19 1.54 1.72 -4.11
CA ALA A 19 2.52 1.68 -3.01
C ALA A 19 3.91 2.15 -3.48
N VAL A 20 4.36 1.63 -4.62
CA VAL A 20 5.64 1.99 -5.24
C VAL A 20 5.71 3.46 -5.65
N ASN A 21 4.67 3.99 -6.31
CA ASN A 21 4.66 5.38 -6.73
C ASN A 21 4.53 6.35 -5.54
N LEU A 22 3.68 6.05 -4.55
CA LEU A 22 3.56 6.88 -3.35
C LEU A 22 4.85 6.86 -2.54
N ALA A 23 5.47 5.69 -2.33
CA ALA A 23 6.74 5.61 -1.60
C ALA A 23 7.84 6.46 -2.27
N TYR A 24 7.93 6.39 -3.60
CA TYR A 24 8.83 7.26 -4.37
C TYR A 24 8.48 8.75 -4.20
N ALA A 25 7.21 9.14 -4.31
CA ALA A 25 6.79 10.54 -4.21
C ALA A 25 7.07 11.13 -2.82
N PHE A 26 6.75 10.38 -1.75
CA PHE A 26 7.05 10.79 -0.39
C PHE A 26 8.56 10.93 -0.14
N ALA A 27 9.38 9.99 -0.66
CA ALA A 27 10.83 10.07 -0.54
C ALA A 27 11.40 11.26 -1.32
N ALA A 28 10.91 11.49 -2.54
CA ALA A 28 11.27 12.65 -3.37
C ALA A 28 10.87 14.00 -2.74
N SER A 29 9.86 14.01 -1.86
CA SER A 29 9.50 15.18 -1.04
C SER A 29 10.41 15.42 0.17
N GLY A 30 11.44 14.58 0.36
CA GLY A 30 12.44 14.70 1.43
C GLY A 30 12.11 13.92 2.71
N ARG A 31 11.03 13.11 2.74
CA ARG A 31 10.74 12.26 3.90
C ARG A 31 11.60 11.00 3.87
N ARG A 32 12.06 10.54 5.03
CA ARG A 32 12.66 9.20 5.17
C ARG A 32 11.56 8.15 5.13
N VAL A 33 11.48 7.38 4.05
CA VAL A 33 10.42 6.42 3.76
C VAL A 33 10.94 4.98 3.85
N LEU A 34 10.18 4.13 4.51
CA LEU A 34 10.32 2.67 4.44
C LEU A 34 9.10 2.08 3.73
N LEU A 35 9.30 1.40 2.59
CA LEU A 35 8.28 0.58 1.94
C LEU A 35 8.40 -0.88 2.39
N CYS A 36 7.38 -1.40 3.07
CA CYS A 36 7.30 -2.80 3.45
C CYS A 36 6.44 -3.58 2.46
N ASP A 37 7.05 -4.53 1.77
CA ASP A 37 6.35 -5.48 0.90
C ASP A 37 5.83 -6.65 1.73
N LEU A 38 4.53 -6.62 2.04
CA LEU A 38 3.85 -7.67 2.81
C LEU A 38 3.19 -8.71 1.90
N ASP A 39 3.22 -8.52 0.59
CA ASP A 39 2.71 -9.48 -0.38
C ASP A 39 3.85 -10.47 -0.75
N PRO A 40 3.68 -11.78 -0.54
CA PRO A 40 4.72 -12.77 -0.87
C PRO A 40 5.13 -12.81 -2.34
N GLN A 41 4.33 -12.21 -3.24
CA GLN A 41 4.72 -12.05 -4.63
C GLN A 41 5.96 -11.16 -4.80
N GLY A 42 6.30 -10.33 -3.80
CA GLY A 42 7.54 -9.54 -3.79
C GLY A 42 7.61 -8.48 -4.88
N ALA A 43 6.46 -7.99 -5.31
CA ALA A 43 6.35 -7.12 -6.47
C ALA A 43 6.96 -5.74 -6.20
N SER A 44 6.86 -5.20 -4.98
CA SER A 44 7.49 -3.93 -4.63
C SER A 44 9.01 -4.03 -4.70
N GLY A 45 9.59 -5.12 -4.16
CA GLY A 45 11.03 -5.39 -4.27
C GLY A 45 11.51 -5.49 -5.72
N PHE A 46 10.72 -6.14 -6.59
CA PHE A 46 11.01 -6.24 -8.03
C PHE A 46 11.11 -4.85 -8.71
N TYR A 47 10.16 -3.95 -8.45
CA TYR A 47 10.15 -2.61 -9.03
C TYR A 47 11.30 -1.74 -8.56
N PHE A 48 11.83 -1.95 -7.35
CA PHE A 48 12.98 -1.22 -6.83
C PHE A 48 14.31 -1.96 -7.02
N ARG A 49 14.32 -3.11 -7.71
CA ARG A 49 15.51 -3.97 -7.90
C ARG A 49 16.12 -4.46 -6.57
N VAL A 50 15.36 -4.42 -5.48
CA VAL A 50 15.76 -4.89 -4.16
C VAL A 50 15.34 -6.34 -3.98
N LYS A 51 16.30 -7.21 -3.64
CA LYS A 51 16.05 -8.64 -3.38
C LYS A 51 16.13 -8.94 -1.88
N PRO A 52 15.30 -9.89 -1.39
CA PRO A 52 15.45 -10.38 -0.02
C PRO A 52 16.81 -11.05 0.16
N SER A 53 17.33 -10.99 1.38
CA SER A 53 18.56 -11.69 1.74
C SER A 53 18.34 -13.20 1.71
N LYS A 54 19.17 -13.93 0.97
CA LYS A 54 19.18 -15.41 0.98
C LYS A 54 19.45 -16.01 2.37
N LYS A 55 20.00 -15.23 3.31
CA LYS A 55 20.33 -15.67 4.67
C LYS A 55 19.18 -15.51 5.67
N LEU A 56 18.07 -14.87 5.27
CA LEU A 56 16.95 -14.52 6.16
C LEU A 56 15.66 -15.30 5.84
N THR A 57 15.76 -16.43 5.13
CA THR A 57 14.65 -17.30 4.68
C THR A 57 13.94 -18.08 5.79
N ASP A 58 14.08 -17.66 7.04
CA ASP A 58 13.65 -18.45 8.19
C ASP A 58 12.32 -17.90 8.75
N ALA A 59 11.38 -18.78 9.10
CA ALA A 59 10.03 -18.51 9.61
C ALA A 59 9.96 -17.69 10.93
N ARG A 60 11.09 -17.11 11.36
CA ARG A 60 11.30 -16.38 12.60
C ARG A 60 11.52 -14.87 12.39
N PHE A 61 11.20 -14.36 11.20
CA PHE A 61 11.50 -12.99 10.78
C PHE A 61 10.94 -11.90 11.73
N PHE A 62 9.80 -12.19 12.37
CA PHE A 62 9.18 -11.31 13.36
C PHE A 62 9.33 -11.80 14.82
N GLU A 63 10.06 -12.90 15.07
CA GLU A 63 10.38 -13.33 16.44
C GLU A 63 11.37 -12.39 17.11
N ASP A 64 12.22 -11.76 16.29
CA ASP A 64 13.30 -10.90 16.71
C ASP A 64 13.30 -9.61 15.90
N VAL A 65 13.15 -8.49 16.58
CA VAL A 65 13.16 -7.13 16.01
C VAL A 65 14.49 -6.85 15.29
N GLU A 66 15.58 -7.48 15.73
CA GLU A 66 16.89 -7.36 15.10
C GLU A 66 16.91 -7.97 13.69
N ARG A 67 16.12 -9.02 13.43
CA ARG A 67 16.00 -9.61 12.09
C ARG A 67 15.23 -8.70 11.15
N PHE A 68 14.17 -8.06 11.64
CA PHE A 68 13.36 -7.12 10.87
C PHE A 68 14.22 -5.98 10.32
N THR A 69 14.94 -5.29 11.20
CA THR A 69 15.83 -4.18 10.82
C THR A 69 16.97 -4.65 9.90
N LYS A 70 17.57 -5.82 10.16
CA LYS A 70 18.59 -6.43 9.29
C LYS A 70 18.09 -6.87 7.92
N ALA A 71 16.79 -6.91 7.66
CA ALA A 71 16.24 -7.20 6.33
C ALA A 71 15.98 -5.96 5.47
N ILE A 72 15.98 -4.77 6.06
CA ILE A 72 15.76 -3.51 5.35
C ILE A 72 16.95 -3.23 4.42
N ARG A 73 16.68 -2.80 3.20
CA ARG A 73 17.68 -2.53 2.16
C ARG A 73 17.41 -1.17 1.51
N GLY A 74 18.46 -0.43 1.24
CA GLY A 74 18.38 0.78 0.41
C GLY A 74 17.90 0.46 -1.00
N SER A 75 17.08 1.36 -1.55
CA SER A 75 16.76 1.40 -2.97
C SER A 75 17.77 2.26 -3.74
N ASP A 76 17.57 2.40 -5.05
CA ASP A 76 18.34 3.33 -5.89
C ASP A 76 17.88 4.79 -5.74
N TYR A 77 16.99 5.09 -4.78
CA TYR A 77 16.43 6.42 -4.54
C TYR A 77 16.74 6.91 -3.13
N ASP A 78 17.17 8.17 -3.03
CA ASP A 78 17.45 8.81 -1.76
C ASP A 78 16.21 8.81 -0.85
N ASN A 79 16.44 8.63 0.44
CA ASN A 79 15.40 8.57 1.48
C ASN A 79 14.38 7.43 1.32
N LEU A 80 14.63 6.45 0.45
CA LEU A 80 13.73 5.32 0.25
C LEU A 80 14.42 3.98 0.50
N ASP A 81 14.04 3.36 1.60
CA ASP A 81 14.41 1.98 1.93
C ASP A 81 13.23 1.04 1.69
N ILE A 82 13.56 -0.22 1.39
CA ILE A 82 12.61 -1.29 1.12
C ILE A 82 12.85 -2.40 2.12
N LEU A 83 11.78 -2.86 2.75
CA LEU A 83 11.71 -4.19 3.33
C LEU A 83 11.11 -5.13 2.28
N PRO A 84 11.94 -5.91 1.56
CA PRO A 84 11.45 -6.80 0.51
C PRO A 84 10.67 -7.98 1.12
N ALA A 85 9.74 -8.53 0.36
CA ALA A 85 9.02 -9.73 0.76
C ALA A 85 10.03 -10.87 0.99
N ASN A 86 10.07 -11.37 2.23
CA ASN A 86 11.02 -12.38 2.67
C ASN A 86 10.36 -13.61 3.32
N MET A 87 9.02 -13.62 3.40
CA MET A 87 8.22 -14.70 3.96
C MET A 87 7.04 -15.05 3.04
N SER A 88 6.60 -16.31 3.10
CA SER A 88 5.31 -16.68 2.54
C SER A 88 4.15 -16.20 3.44
N PHE A 89 3.03 -15.83 2.84
CA PHE A 89 1.83 -15.37 3.57
C PHE A 89 1.33 -16.44 4.55
N ARG A 90 1.45 -17.72 4.16
CA ARG A 90 1.10 -18.85 5.01
C ARG A 90 1.96 -18.89 6.27
N GLU A 91 3.27 -18.64 6.18
CA GLU A 91 4.13 -18.60 7.36
C GLU A 91 3.79 -17.41 8.25
N PHE A 92 3.50 -16.25 7.67
CA PHE A 92 3.17 -15.06 8.44
C PHE A 92 1.80 -15.16 9.15
N ASP A 93 0.77 -15.68 8.48
CA ASP A 93 -0.54 -15.91 9.09
C ASP A 93 -0.51 -17.05 10.12
N VAL A 94 0.21 -18.16 9.85
CA VAL A 94 0.42 -19.24 10.83
C VAL A 94 1.16 -18.70 12.06
N PHE A 95 2.13 -17.83 11.85
CA PHE A 95 2.87 -17.19 12.91
C PHE A 95 2.00 -16.25 13.76
N LEU A 96 1.16 -15.42 13.14
CA LEU A 96 0.24 -14.53 13.84
C LEU A 96 -0.85 -15.31 14.59
N SER A 97 -1.42 -16.34 13.97
CA SER A 97 -2.51 -17.16 14.55
C SER A 97 -2.06 -18.06 15.70
N ARG A 98 -0.80 -18.52 15.71
CA ARG A 98 -0.23 -19.33 16.81
C ARG A 98 0.02 -18.54 18.10
N MET A 99 -0.14 -17.22 18.09
CA MET A 99 0.07 -16.40 19.27
C MET A 99 -1.21 -15.72 19.71
N LYS A 100 -1.43 -15.72 21.02
CA LYS A 100 -2.54 -15.00 21.66
C LYS A 100 -2.51 -13.47 21.43
N ASN A 101 -1.39 -12.89 20.94
CA ASN A 101 -1.16 -11.43 20.81
C ASN A 101 -0.58 -11.01 19.43
N GLY A 102 -1.09 -11.53 18.31
CA GLY A 102 -0.59 -11.24 16.95
C GLY A 102 -0.44 -9.73 16.62
N GLN A 103 -1.39 -8.90 17.05
CA GLN A 103 -1.36 -7.42 16.94
C GLN A 103 -0.07 -6.80 17.52
N SER A 104 0.54 -7.44 18.52
CA SER A 104 1.72 -6.92 19.21
C SER A 104 2.99 -6.93 18.34
N ARG A 105 3.13 -7.86 17.39
CA ARG A 105 4.41 -8.05 16.67
C ARG A 105 4.63 -7.05 15.55
N LEU A 106 3.64 -6.83 14.68
CA LEU A 106 3.74 -5.77 13.66
C LEU A 106 3.98 -4.40 14.32
N LYS A 107 3.23 -4.11 15.40
CA LYS A 107 3.42 -2.90 16.20
C LYS A 107 4.84 -2.78 16.79
N LYS A 108 5.43 -3.88 17.29
CA LYS A 108 6.81 -3.90 17.78
C LYS A 108 7.84 -3.65 16.67
N ALA A 109 7.68 -4.29 15.51
CA ALA A 109 8.56 -4.10 14.36
C ALA A 109 8.51 -2.64 13.87
N LEU A 110 7.32 -2.08 13.70
CA LEU A 110 7.12 -0.68 13.31
C LEU A 110 7.67 0.29 14.37
N LYS A 111 7.54 -0.03 15.67
CA LYS A 111 8.12 0.77 16.75
C LYS A 111 9.65 0.81 16.69
N ALA A 112 10.28 -0.27 16.24
CA ALA A 112 11.74 -0.37 16.19
C ALA A 112 12.39 0.55 15.16
N VAL A 113 11.67 0.88 14.09
CA VAL A 113 12.14 1.74 13.00
C VAL A 113 11.67 3.19 13.14
N LYS A 114 11.02 3.52 14.27
CA LYS A 114 10.36 4.81 14.50
C LYS A 114 11.30 6.02 14.48
N SER A 115 12.55 5.85 14.90
CA SER A 115 13.56 6.93 14.89
C SER A 115 14.13 7.20 13.49
N ASP A 116 14.07 6.20 12.62
CA ASP A 116 14.84 6.18 11.38
C ASP A 116 14.00 6.66 10.19
N TYR A 117 12.68 6.51 10.27
CA TYR A 117 11.75 6.89 9.21
C TYR A 117 10.67 7.87 9.66
N ASP A 118 10.35 8.79 8.77
CA ASP A 118 9.23 9.72 8.92
C ASP A 118 7.92 9.08 8.47
N LEU A 119 7.99 8.15 7.51
CA LEU A 119 6.86 7.42 6.95
C LEU A 119 7.18 5.95 6.73
N VAL A 120 6.25 5.06 7.11
CA VAL A 120 6.24 3.66 6.68
C VAL A 120 5.04 3.45 5.76
N LEU A 121 5.28 2.88 4.58
CA LEU A 121 4.24 2.50 3.64
C LEU A 121 4.16 0.97 3.55
N LEU A 122 2.97 0.40 3.70
CA LEU A 122 2.75 -1.05 3.72
C LEU A 122 2.03 -1.47 2.42
N ASP A 123 2.68 -2.27 1.57
CA ASP A 123 2.03 -2.91 0.41
C ASP A 123 1.41 -4.24 0.87
N CYS A 124 0.10 -4.25 1.06
CA CYS A 124 -0.60 -5.38 1.67
C CYS A 124 -0.93 -6.49 0.67
N PRO A 125 -1.11 -7.74 1.11
CA PRO A 125 -1.69 -8.78 0.25
C PRO A 125 -3.19 -8.53 -0.01
N PRO A 126 -3.79 -9.14 -1.06
CA PRO A 126 -5.17 -8.88 -1.47
C PRO A 126 -6.25 -9.55 -0.62
N ASN A 127 -5.92 -10.19 0.50
CA ASN A 127 -6.86 -10.97 1.32
C ASN A 127 -7.20 -10.22 2.62
N ILE A 128 -8.41 -10.40 3.15
CA ILE A 128 -8.70 -10.08 4.56
C ILE A 128 -8.21 -11.26 5.41
N SER A 129 -7.15 -11.04 6.18
CA SER A 129 -6.63 -11.99 7.16
C SER A 129 -6.24 -11.27 8.45
N MET A 130 -5.78 -12.04 9.45
CA MET A 130 -5.20 -11.50 10.69
C MET A 130 -4.08 -10.47 10.42
N LEU A 131 -3.30 -10.65 9.35
CA LEU A 131 -2.31 -9.67 8.93
C LEU A 131 -2.96 -8.33 8.56
N SER A 132 -3.99 -8.37 7.70
CA SER A 132 -4.67 -7.16 7.22
C SER A 132 -5.35 -6.41 8.36
N GLU A 133 -5.96 -7.12 9.31
CA GLU A 133 -6.52 -6.51 10.53
C GLU A 133 -5.43 -5.83 11.39
N ASN A 134 -4.30 -6.50 11.62
CA ASN A 134 -3.17 -5.90 12.34
C ASN A 134 -2.63 -4.65 11.63
N VAL A 135 -2.63 -4.65 10.30
CA VAL A 135 -2.25 -3.49 9.50
C VAL A 135 -3.24 -2.34 9.72
N PHE A 136 -4.55 -2.59 9.70
CA PHE A 136 -5.55 -1.54 9.89
C PHE A 136 -5.49 -0.90 11.29
N HIS A 137 -5.21 -1.70 12.33
CA HIS A 137 -4.98 -1.17 13.66
C HIS A 137 -3.69 -0.33 13.77
N ALA A 138 -2.65 -0.70 13.02
CA ALA A 138 -1.36 0.00 13.06
C ALA A 138 -1.30 1.24 12.15
N ALA A 139 -2.08 1.26 11.06
CA ALA A 139 -2.05 2.32 10.07
C ALA A 139 -2.80 3.57 10.56
N ASP A 140 -2.22 4.73 10.26
CA ASP A 140 -2.86 6.04 10.41
C ASP A 140 -3.81 6.31 9.24
N ALA A 141 -3.47 5.80 8.04
CA ALA A 141 -4.31 5.89 6.85
C ALA A 141 -4.24 4.60 6.00
N VAL A 142 -5.35 4.28 5.34
CA VAL A 142 -5.50 3.13 4.45
C VAL A 142 -5.93 3.62 3.07
N VAL A 143 -5.00 3.56 2.12
CA VAL A 143 -5.18 3.96 0.74
C VAL A 143 -5.73 2.78 -0.07
N VAL A 144 -6.91 2.97 -0.66
CA VAL A 144 -7.70 1.88 -1.28
C VAL A 144 -7.94 2.11 -2.77
N PRO A 145 -7.20 1.44 -3.68
CA PRO A 145 -7.56 1.42 -5.10
C PRO A 145 -8.86 0.66 -5.35
N VAL A 146 -9.78 1.29 -6.07
CA VAL A 146 -11.07 0.73 -6.51
C VAL A 146 -11.18 0.82 -8.02
N ILE A 147 -11.40 -0.30 -8.72
CA ILE A 147 -11.70 -0.25 -10.16
C ILE A 147 -13.19 0.10 -10.33
N PRO A 148 -13.61 1.04 -11.20
CA PRO A 148 -15.03 1.41 -11.39
C PRO A 148 -15.87 0.28 -12.00
N THR A 149 -16.23 -0.70 -11.18
CA THR A 149 -16.94 -1.92 -11.56
C THR A 149 -17.81 -2.38 -10.39
N THR A 150 -18.97 -2.97 -10.68
CA THR A 150 -19.95 -3.39 -9.67
C THR A 150 -19.34 -4.32 -8.61
N LEU A 151 -18.48 -5.25 -9.02
CA LEU A 151 -17.83 -6.14 -8.07
C LEU A 151 -16.87 -5.40 -7.14
N SER A 152 -16.13 -4.41 -7.65
CA SER A 152 -15.19 -3.64 -6.80
C SER A 152 -15.93 -2.69 -5.87
N GLN A 153 -17.09 -2.16 -6.29
CA GLN A 153 -17.99 -1.43 -5.39
C GLN A 153 -18.42 -2.31 -4.23
N ARG A 154 -18.93 -3.53 -4.51
CA ARG A 154 -19.29 -4.49 -3.46
C ARG A 154 -18.11 -4.82 -2.54
N THR A 155 -16.92 -5.01 -3.09
CA THR A 155 -15.70 -5.27 -2.30
C THR A 155 -15.33 -4.08 -1.40
N PHE A 156 -15.55 -2.85 -1.86
CA PHE A 156 -15.33 -1.66 -1.06
C PHE A 156 -16.33 -1.55 0.09
N GLU A 157 -17.62 -1.82 -0.14
CA GLU A 157 -18.63 -1.85 0.93
C GLU A 157 -18.31 -2.91 1.99
N GLN A 158 -17.83 -4.09 1.59
CA GLN A 158 -17.37 -5.12 2.52
C GLN A 158 -16.20 -4.66 3.40
N LEU A 159 -15.32 -3.80 2.88
CA LEU A 159 -14.23 -3.22 3.66
C LEU A 159 -14.77 -2.22 4.69
N LEU A 160 -15.75 -1.39 4.31
CA LEU A 160 -16.41 -0.47 5.25
C LEU A 160 -17.14 -1.24 6.36
N GLU A 161 -17.91 -2.26 6.00
CA GLU A 161 -18.59 -3.15 6.95
C GLU A 161 -17.58 -3.82 7.91
N PHE A 162 -16.44 -4.27 7.40
CA PHE A 162 -15.36 -4.82 8.23
C PHE A 162 -14.82 -3.79 9.23
N PHE A 163 -14.57 -2.54 8.80
CA PHE A 163 -14.10 -1.48 9.68
C PHE A 163 -15.12 -1.16 10.78
N GLY A 164 -16.40 -1.03 10.42
CA GLY A 164 -17.49 -0.82 11.38
C GLY A 164 -17.63 -1.95 12.40
N ASN A 165 -17.56 -3.21 11.94
CA ASN A 165 -17.66 -4.38 12.83
C ASN A 165 -16.44 -4.58 13.74
N SER A 166 -15.28 -4.04 13.35
CA SER A 166 -14.01 -4.19 14.09
C SER A 166 -13.67 -2.97 14.96
N ASP A 167 -14.61 -2.03 15.13
CA ASP A 167 -14.41 -0.76 15.85
C ASP A 167 -13.18 0.03 15.35
N LEU A 168 -12.94 -0.03 14.03
CA LEU A 168 -11.87 0.69 13.36
C LEU A 168 -12.42 2.01 12.81
N PRO A 169 -11.70 3.14 13.02
CA PRO A 169 -12.11 4.42 12.47
C PRO A 169 -12.10 4.38 10.94
N GLU A 170 -13.28 4.49 10.33
CA GLU A 170 -13.40 4.45 8.87
C GLU A 170 -12.76 5.68 8.20
N ASP A 171 -12.58 6.81 8.90
CA ASP A 171 -11.89 8.05 8.44
C ASP A 171 -10.45 7.82 8.01
N LYS A 172 -9.85 6.73 8.47
CA LYS A 172 -8.57 6.22 7.93
C LYS A 172 -8.65 5.82 6.46
N ILE A 173 -9.83 5.50 5.92
CA ILE A 173 -9.98 5.00 4.55
C ILE A 173 -9.95 6.16 3.56
N HIS A 174 -8.98 6.13 2.66
CA HIS A 174 -8.82 7.05 1.54
C HIS A 174 -8.84 6.25 0.24
N ALA A 175 -10.02 6.13 -0.35
CA ALA A 175 -10.23 5.38 -1.58
C ALA A 175 -9.97 6.24 -2.81
N PHE A 176 -9.53 5.63 -3.91
CA PHE A 176 -9.40 6.32 -5.18
C PHE A 176 -9.75 5.38 -6.34
N PHE A 177 -10.20 5.94 -7.45
CA PHE A 177 -10.50 5.13 -8.62
C PHE A 177 -9.22 4.81 -9.41
N SER A 178 -8.99 3.53 -9.62
CA SER A 178 -7.85 2.99 -10.35
C SER A 178 -8.29 2.41 -11.69
N MET A 179 -7.37 2.32 -12.65
CA MET A 179 -7.61 1.76 -13.98
C MET A 179 -8.82 2.39 -14.70
N VAL A 180 -9.04 3.69 -14.52
CA VAL A 180 -10.19 4.38 -15.11
C VAL A 180 -10.06 4.42 -16.63
N GLN A 181 -11.12 4.00 -17.31
CA GLN A 181 -11.25 4.05 -18.76
C GLN A 181 -12.39 5.00 -19.13
N GLY A 182 -12.07 6.26 -19.45
CA GLY A 182 -13.09 7.29 -19.71
C GLY A 182 -14.04 7.02 -20.88
N ILE A 183 -13.70 6.08 -21.76
CA ILE A 183 -14.57 5.64 -22.88
C ILE A 183 -15.76 4.81 -22.36
N LYS A 184 -15.65 4.19 -21.18
CA LYS A 184 -16.73 3.36 -20.61
C LYS A 184 -17.66 4.24 -19.78
N SER A 185 -18.88 4.49 -20.26
CA SER A 185 -19.91 5.25 -19.52
C SER A 185 -20.15 4.68 -18.12
N LEU A 186 -20.18 3.34 -18.00
CA LEU A 186 -20.34 2.64 -16.73
C LEU A 186 -19.27 3.02 -15.69
N HIS A 187 -18.03 3.32 -16.11
CA HIS A 187 -17.02 3.80 -15.15
C HIS A 187 -17.43 5.15 -14.57
N GLY A 188 -17.93 6.06 -15.41
CA GLY A 188 -18.41 7.37 -14.96
C GLY A 188 -19.61 7.27 -14.01
N GLU A 189 -20.58 6.41 -14.33
CA GLU A 189 -21.76 6.17 -13.49
C GLU A 189 -21.38 5.61 -12.11
N ILE A 190 -20.48 4.63 -12.06
CA ILE A 190 -20.01 4.04 -10.79
C ILE A 190 -19.18 5.04 -9.99
N ILE A 191 -18.31 5.82 -10.65
CA ILE A 191 -17.53 6.88 -9.98
C ILE A 191 -18.46 7.89 -9.30
N ALA A 192 -19.47 8.39 -10.02
CA ALA A 192 -20.44 9.33 -9.48
C ALA A 192 -21.20 8.72 -8.29
N THR A 193 -21.79 7.54 -8.48
CA THR A 193 -22.57 6.85 -7.45
C THR A 193 -21.79 6.62 -6.17
N MET A 194 -20.55 6.12 -6.28
CA MET A 194 -19.71 5.81 -5.11
C MET A 194 -19.17 7.07 -4.43
N THR A 195 -18.88 8.13 -5.19
CA THR A 195 -18.42 9.41 -4.62
C THR A 195 -19.56 10.11 -3.89
N ASP A 196 -20.79 10.06 -4.44
CA ASP A 196 -21.98 10.63 -3.80
C ASP A 196 -22.36 9.88 -2.52
N ALA A 197 -22.24 8.56 -2.51
CA ALA A 197 -22.48 7.74 -1.33
C ALA A 197 -21.41 7.94 -0.24
N HIS A 198 -20.15 8.20 -0.63
CA HIS A 198 -19.00 8.22 0.27
C HIS A 198 -18.10 9.47 0.07
N PRO A 199 -18.61 10.70 0.20
CA PRO A 199 -17.96 11.92 -0.26
C PRO A 199 -16.65 12.26 0.47
N ARG A 200 -16.48 11.77 1.71
CA ARG A 200 -15.25 11.97 2.50
C ARG A 200 -14.21 10.87 2.28
N ARG A 201 -14.59 9.75 1.68
CA ARG A 201 -13.72 8.58 1.49
C ARG A 201 -12.90 8.67 0.22
N PHE A 202 -13.51 9.15 -0.86
CA PHE A 202 -12.86 9.19 -2.17
C PHE A 202 -11.95 10.39 -2.34
N THR A 203 -10.82 10.16 -3.00
CA THR A 203 -9.94 11.21 -3.49
C THR A 203 -10.50 11.82 -4.78
N GLN A 204 -10.13 13.06 -5.06
CA GLN A 204 -10.42 13.68 -6.36
C GLN A 204 -9.51 13.10 -7.45
N ALA A 205 -8.27 12.75 -7.10
CA ALA A 205 -7.37 12.10 -8.03
C ALA A 205 -7.90 10.72 -8.47
N THR A 206 -7.80 10.41 -9.77
CA THR A 206 -8.08 9.09 -10.32
C THR A 206 -6.91 8.61 -11.18
N ILE A 207 -6.60 7.32 -11.10
CA ILE A 207 -5.52 6.71 -11.87
C ILE A 207 -6.09 6.08 -13.14
N PRO A 208 -5.69 6.54 -14.33
CA PRO A 208 -6.19 6.02 -15.58
C PRO A 208 -5.63 4.61 -15.86
N PHE A 209 -6.33 3.85 -16.70
CA PHE A 209 -5.70 2.72 -17.38
C PHE A 209 -4.64 3.25 -18.36
N ALA A 210 -3.37 2.91 -18.14
CA ALA A 210 -2.25 3.54 -18.82
C ALA A 210 -1.05 2.58 -18.96
N SER A 211 -0.49 2.52 -20.18
CA SER A 211 0.64 1.65 -20.50
C SER A 211 1.92 1.99 -19.74
N GLU A 212 2.06 3.24 -19.28
CA GLU A 212 3.18 3.71 -18.49
C GLU A 212 3.27 2.97 -17.14
N ILE A 213 2.12 2.58 -16.58
CA ILE A 213 2.08 1.79 -15.34
C ILE A 213 2.59 0.37 -15.61
N GLU A 214 2.22 -0.25 -16.73
CA GLU A 214 2.74 -1.57 -17.13
C GLU A 214 4.24 -1.52 -17.43
N ARG A 215 4.71 -0.43 -18.04
CA ARG A 215 6.13 -0.19 -18.35
C ARG A 215 7.01 -0.10 -17.11
N MET A 216 6.45 0.13 -15.91
CA MET A 216 7.19 -0.02 -14.65
C MET A 216 7.86 -1.38 -14.56
N GLY A 217 7.23 -2.44 -15.08
CA GLY A 217 7.78 -3.80 -15.03
C GLY A 217 9.03 -3.97 -15.88
N LEU A 218 9.08 -3.28 -17.02
CA LEU A 218 10.25 -3.28 -17.92
C LEU A 218 11.37 -2.40 -17.36
N ALA A 219 11.03 -1.18 -16.93
CA ALA A 219 12.01 -0.24 -16.39
C ALA A 219 12.53 -0.64 -15.01
N ARG A 220 11.74 -1.44 -14.27
CA ARG A 220 11.90 -1.70 -12.83
C ARG A 220 12.14 -0.37 -12.10
N ALA A 221 11.14 0.50 -12.20
CA ALA A 221 11.10 1.82 -11.59
C ALA A 221 9.65 2.36 -11.54
N PRO A 222 9.34 3.28 -10.61
CA PRO A 222 8.04 3.96 -10.53
C PRO A 222 7.69 4.75 -11.82
N VAL A 223 6.40 4.96 -12.08
CA VAL A 223 5.93 5.85 -13.17
C VAL A 223 6.41 7.28 -12.92
N LEU A 224 6.35 7.75 -11.68
CA LEU A 224 6.80 9.09 -11.32
C LEU A 224 8.30 9.31 -11.60
N ALA A 225 9.11 8.26 -11.56
CA ALA A 225 10.54 8.34 -11.90
C ALA A 225 10.79 8.27 -13.41
N THR A 226 9.98 7.51 -14.15
CA THR A 226 10.25 7.16 -15.56
C THR A 226 9.45 7.98 -16.58
N ALA A 227 8.25 8.41 -16.19
CA ALA A 227 7.31 9.13 -17.04
C ALA A 227 6.48 10.15 -16.23
N PRO A 228 7.10 11.09 -15.47
CA PRO A 228 6.40 12.03 -14.59
C PRO A 228 5.36 12.90 -15.32
N ASN A 229 5.67 13.29 -16.56
CA ASN A 229 4.80 14.16 -17.37
C ASN A 229 3.67 13.41 -18.10
N SER A 230 3.65 12.08 -18.04
CA SER A 230 2.57 11.27 -18.62
C SER A 230 1.25 11.47 -17.87
N ARG A 231 0.14 11.03 -18.47
CA ARG A 231 -1.17 11.07 -17.80
C ARG A 231 -1.15 10.28 -16.48
N ALA A 232 -0.48 9.13 -16.45
CA ALA A 232 -0.34 8.33 -15.24
C ALA A 232 0.58 8.98 -14.20
N GLY A 233 1.69 9.58 -14.62
CA GLY A 233 2.61 10.31 -13.74
C GLY A 233 1.91 11.47 -13.05
N LYS A 234 1.23 12.33 -13.81
CA LYS A 234 0.44 13.44 -13.24
C LYS A 234 -0.67 12.96 -12.30
N ALA A 235 -1.33 11.86 -12.64
CA ALA A 235 -2.38 11.27 -11.79
C ALA A 235 -1.83 10.75 -10.45
N TYR A 236 -0.68 10.07 -10.45
CA TYR A 236 -0.02 9.62 -9.22
C TYR A 236 0.54 10.79 -8.41
N GLN A 237 1.03 11.84 -9.05
CA GLN A 237 1.46 13.07 -8.36
C GLN A 237 0.28 13.74 -7.64
N ALA A 238 -0.86 13.89 -8.31
CA ALA A 238 -2.08 14.44 -7.71
C ALA A 238 -2.59 13.57 -6.54
N LEU A 239 -2.55 12.23 -6.70
CA LEU A 239 -2.91 11.31 -5.60
C LEU A 239 -1.96 11.48 -4.41
N PHE A 240 -0.65 11.60 -4.65
CA PHE A 240 0.32 11.86 -3.61
C PHE A 240 0.02 13.16 -2.86
N GLU A 241 -0.23 14.26 -3.57
CA GLU A 241 -0.54 15.57 -2.97
C GLU A 241 -1.77 15.50 -2.07
N GLU A 242 -2.81 14.81 -2.53
CA GLU A 242 -4.05 14.65 -1.76
C GLU A 242 -3.87 13.77 -0.52
N ILE A 243 -3.18 12.62 -0.65
CA ILE A 243 -2.90 11.74 0.49
C ILE A 243 -1.96 12.42 1.49
N ALA A 244 -0.93 13.12 1.01
CA ALA A 244 -0.03 13.88 1.87
C ALA A 244 -0.75 15.03 2.60
N GLY A 245 -1.72 15.67 1.95
CA GLY A 245 -2.56 16.70 2.56
C GLY A 245 -3.46 16.16 3.67
N ARG A 246 -4.13 15.03 3.42
CA ARG A 246 -5.01 14.35 4.40
C ARG A 246 -4.23 13.76 5.57
N ALA A 247 -2.99 13.34 5.33
CA ALA A 247 -2.08 12.77 6.32
C ALA A 247 -1.55 13.76 7.37
N ASN A 248 -1.54 15.06 7.04
CA ASN A 248 -0.98 16.11 7.90
C ASN A 248 -2.06 16.87 8.70
N GLY A 249 -3.34 16.59 8.47
CA GLY A 249 -4.49 17.19 9.17
C GLY A 249 -5.12 16.22 10.16
#